data_AF-A0A1V2YD44-F1
#
_entry.id   AF-A0A1V2YD44-F1
#
_cell.length_a   1.000
_cell.length_b   1.000
_cell.length_c   1.000
_cell.angle_alpha   90.00
_cell.angle_beta   90.00
_cell.angle_gamma   90.00
#
_symmetry.space_group_name_H-M   'P 1'
#
loop_
_entity.id
_entity.type
_entity.pdbx_description
1 polymer ?
#
loop_
_entity_poly.entity_id
_entity_poly.type
_entity_poly.pdbx_seq_one_letter_code
_entity_poly.pdbx_strand_id
1 'polypeptide(L)'
;MTILAQFLMLLFIVGIINSIIGIFKIRKVLKEHGDDPNIEGIAIINGEVQVIEKDKKMQSEVVIAQVKSDCCGKMIAKNDAYRFIIDGTEHYFCSWDCKEEYLVNK
;
A
#
# COMPACT_ATOMS: atom_id res chain seq x y z
N MET A 1 -36.59 -40.61 -8.34
CA MET A 1 -35.30 -39.91 -8.14
C MET A 1 -34.19 -40.95 -8.19
N THR A 2 -33.23 -40.83 -9.09
CA THR A 2 -32.13 -41.80 -9.20
C THR A 2 -31.17 -41.63 -8.02
N ILE A 3 -30.67 -42.73 -7.46
CA ILE A 3 -29.73 -42.74 -6.33
C ILE A 3 -28.50 -41.85 -6.62
N LEU A 4 -28.08 -41.81 -7.90
CA LEU A 4 -27.04 -40.92 -8.40
C LEU A 4 -27.34 -39.43 -8.13
N ALA A 5 -28.58 -38.98 -8.38
CA ALA A 5 -28.97 -37.59 -8.13
C ALA A 5 -28.97 -37.25 -6.63
N GLN A 6 -29.33 -38.19 -5.77
CA GLN A 6 -29.26 -38.02 -4.31
C GLN A 6 -27.81 -37.90 -3.83
N PHE A 7 -26.90 -38.69 -4.38
CA PHE A 7 -25.48 -38.61 -4.06
C PHE A 7 -24.85 -37.28 -4.51
N LEU A 8 -25.17 -36.83 -5.72
CA LEU A 8 -24.73 -35.52 -6.23
C LEU A 8 -25.28 -34.36 -5.39
N MET A 9 -26.53 -34.46 -4.93
CA MET A 9 -27.14 -33.47 -4.04
C MET A 9 -26.42 -33.39 -2.70
N LEU A 10 -26.02 -34.52 -2.10
CA LEU A 10 -25.27 -34.56 -0.84
C LEU A 10 -23.90 -33.88 -0.97
N LEU A 11 -23.16 -34.12 -2.06
CA LEU A 11 -21.88 -33.44 -2.32
C LEU A 11 -22.05 -31.92 -2.45
N PHE A 12 -23.12 -31.48 -3.13
CA PHE A 12 -23.46 -30.07 -3.21
C PHE A 12 -23.76 -29.46 -1.84
N ILE A 13 -24.53 -30.14 -0.99
CA ILE A 13 -24.85 -29.66 0.36
C ILE A 13 -23.58 -29.52 1.20
N VAL A 14 -22.67 -30.50 1.17
CA VAL A 14 -21.39 -30.42 1.89
C VAL A 14 -20.54 -29.25 1.37
N GLY A 15 -20.48 -29.03 0.06
CA GLY A 15 -19.80 -27.89 -0.54
C GLY A 15 -20.39 -26.54 -0.11
N ILE A 16 -21.73 -26.44 -0.07
CA ILE A 16 -22.44 -25.24 0.39
C ILE A 16 -22.13 -24.96 1.87
N ILE A 17 -22.15 -25.97 2.73
CA ILE A 17 -21.83 -25.81 4.16
C ILE A 17 -20.41 -25.27 4.34
N ASN A 18 -19.42 -25.84 3.65
CA ASN A 18 -18.04 -25.37 3.72
C ASN A 18 -17.89 -23.94 3.20
N SER A 19 -18.59 -23.59 2.12
CA SER A 19 -18.61 -22.23 1.57
C SER A 19 -19.20 -21.22 2.55
N ILE A 20 -20.33 -21.55 3.18
CA ILE A 20 -20.99 -20.70 4.19
C ILE A 20 -20.03 -20.45 5.37
N ILE A 21 -19.38 -21.49 5.91
CA ILE A 21 -18.41 -21.34 7.01
C ILE A 21 -17.26 -20.42 6.60
N GLY A 22 -16.74 -20.55 5.37
CA GLY A 22 -15.70 -19.67 4.83
C GLY A 22 -16.14 -18.20 4.79
N ILE A 23 -17.36 -17.92 4.30
CA ILE A 23 -17.92 -16.56 4.24
C ILE A 23 -18.08 -15.96 5.63
N PHE A 24 -18.55 -16.74 6.62
CA PHE A 24 -18.67 -16.27 8.00
C PHE A 24 -17.31 -15.97 8.64
N LYS A 25 -16.27 -16.78 8.39
CA LYS A 25 -14.90 -16.51 8.84
C LYS A 25 -14.36 -15.21 8.23
N ILE A 26 -14.52 -15.01 6.93
CA ILE A 26 -14.07 -13.79 6.24
C ILE A 26 -14.78 -12.56 6.79
N ARG A 27 -16.11 -12.61 6.96
CA ARG A 27 -16.89 -11.50 7.56
C ARG A 27 -16.47 -11.19 8.98
N LYS A 28 -16.14 -12.20 9.79
CA LYS A 28 -15.66 -12.02 11.16
C LYS A 28 -14.30 -11.32 11.18
N VAL A 29 -13.35 -11.78 10.38
CA VAL A 29 -12.01 -11.16 10.28
C VAL A 29 -12.11 -9.73 9.78
N LEU A 30 -12.94 -9.47 8.75
CA LEU A 30 -13.15 -8.12 8.22
C LEU A 30 -13.76 -7.16 9.26
N LYS A 31 -14.61 -7.66 10.17
CA LYS A 31 -15.21 -6.86 11.24
C LYS A 31 -14.23 -6.60 12.40
N GLU A 32 -13.38 -7.57 12.72
CA GLU A 32 -12.36 -7.43 13.78
C GLU A 32 -11.21 -6.49 13.37
N HIS A 33 -11.00 -6.33 12.06
CA HIS A 33 -9.88 -5.59 11.47
C HIS A 33 -10.32 -4.39 10.61
N GLY A 34 -11.62 -4.04 10.64
CA GLY A 34 -12.20 -2.98 9.79
C GLY A 34 -11.92 -1.55 10.25
N ASP A 35 -11.55 -1.35 11.52
CA ASP A 35 -11.25 -0.04 12.12
C ASP A 35 -9.74 0.20 12.31
N ASP A 36 -8.88 -0.72 11.87
CA ASP A 36 -7.42 -0.57 11.99
C ASP A 36 -6.81 0.00 10.69
N PRO A 37 -6.28 1.24 10.70
CA PRO A 37 -5.67 1.87 9.52
C PRO A 37 -4.36 1.20 9.07
N ASN A 38 -3.86 0.20 9.80
CA ASN A 38 -2.59 -0.47 9.55
C ASN A 38 -2.72 -1.81 8.79
N ILE A 39 -3.90 -2.14 8.28
CA ILE A 39 -4.19 -3.42 7.61
C ILE A 39 -4.32 -3.19 6.12
N GLU A 40 -3.43 -3.82 5.34
CA GLU A 40 -3.35 -3.63 3.88
C GLU A 40 -4.25 -4.60 3.11
N GLY A 41 -4.54 -5.76 3.71
CA GLY A 41 -5.42 -6.75 3.12
C GLY A 41 -5.56 -8.01 3.95
N ILE A 42 -6.42 -8.90 3.46
CA ILE A 42 -6.66 -10.21 4.05
C ILE A 42 -6.21 -11.26 3.04
N ALA A 43 -5.35 -12.18 3.45
CA ALA A 43 -4.91 -13.30 2.63
C ALA A 43 -5.41 -14.62 3.21
N ILE A 44 -5.73 -15.56 2.32
CA ILE A 44 -6.14 -16.91 2.70
C ILE A 44 -4.95 -17.84 2.43
N ILE A 45 -4.25 -18.24 3.49
CA ILE A 45 -3.10 -19.15 3.43
C ILE A 45 -3.54 -20.46 4.07
N ASN A 46 -3.49 -21.57 3.33
CA ASN A 46 -3.87 -22.91 3.81
C ASN A 46 -5.29 -23.01 4.40
N GLY A 47 -6.24 -22.21 3.91
CA GLY A 47 -7.64 -22.23 4.36
C GLY A 47 -7.92 -21.45 5.65
N GLU A 48 -6.89 -20.78 6.20
CA GLU A 48 -7.05 -19.83 7.29
C GLU A 48 -6.96 -18.41 6.76
N VAL A 49 -7.85 -17.57 7.28
CA VAL A 49 -7.92 -16.16 6.95
C VAL A 49 -6.91 -15.45 7.84
N GLN A 50 -5.80 -15.02 7.25
CA GLN A 50 -4.75 -14.29 7.93
C GLN A 50 -4.79 -12.83 7.50
N VAL A 51 -4.53 -11.94 8.45
CA VAL A 51 -4.51 -10.51 8.24
C VAL A 51 -3.09 -10.12 7.87
N ILE A 52 -2.93 -9.50 6.70
CA ILE A 52 -1.66 -8.89 6.31
C ILE A 52 -1.67 -7.49 6.92
N GLU A 53 -1.04 -7.40 8.08
CA GLU A 53 -0.65 -6.10 8.64
C GLU A 53 0.37 -5.48 7.68
N LYS A 54 0.27 -4.16 7.45
CA LYS A 54 1.33 -3.40 6.80
C LYS A 54 2.63 -3.71 7.52
N ASP A 55 3.56 -4.34 6.82
CA ASP A 55 4.91 -4.54 7.32
C ASP A 55 5.46 -3.19 7.77
N LYS A 56 5.48 -2.93 9.08
CA LYS A 56 6.28 -1.86 9.70
C LYS A 56 7.77 -2.19 9.64
N LYS A 57 8.22 -2.82 8.55
CA LYS A 57 9.62 -3.10 8.22
C LYS A 57 9.98 -2.57 6.84
N MET A 58 9.56 -1.35 6.55
CA MET A 58 10.32 -0.46 5.66
C MET A 58 10.20 1.01 6.08
N GLN A 59 10.18 1.28 7.39
CA GLN A 59 11.03 2.35 7.92
C GLN A 59 12.41 1.75 8.23
N SER A 60 12.97 0.94 7.31
CA SER A 60 14.42 0.94 7.18
C SER A 60 14.73 2.36 6.82
N GLU A 61 15.31 3.11 7.76
CA GLU A 61 16.23 4.22 7.53
C GLU A 61 16.48 4.45 6.04
N VAL A 62 15.51 5.07 5.35
CA VAL A 62 15.80 5.73 4.11
C VAL A 62 16.65 6.83 4.69
N VAL A 63 17.97 6.72 4.50
CA VAL A 63 18.81 7.90 4.51
C VAL A 63 18.20 8.74 3.41
N ILE A 64 17.17 9.53 3.76
CA ILE A 64 16.52 10.46 2.87
C ILE A 64 17.66 11.41 2.60
N ALA A 65 18.35 11.22 1.48
CA ALA A 65 19.41 12.11 1.07
C ALA A 65 18.74 13.48 1.00
N GLN A 66 19.05 14.35 1.94
CA GLN A 66 18.48 15.68 1.99
C GLN A 66 19.36 16.58 1.14
N VAL A 67 18.75 17.26 0.19
CA VAL A 67 19.41 18.26 -0.66
C VAL A 67 18.99 19.64 -0.18
N LYS A 68 19.92 20.59 -0.24
CA LYS A 68 19.62 21.98 0.07
C LYS A 68 18.99 22.63 -1.14
N SER A 69 17.88 23.33 -0.94
CA SER A 69 17.22 24.14 -1.96
C SER A 69 18.09 25.34 -2.34
N ASP A 70 18.34 25.56 -3.62
CA ASP A 70 19.18 26.68 -4.09
C ASP A 70 18.49 28.05 -3.96
N CYS A 71 17.15 28.08 -3.94
CA CYS A 71 16.39 29.33 -3.76
C CYS A 71 16.32 29.80 -2.29
N CYS A 72 15.97 28.89 -1.37
CA CYS A 72 15.55 29.24 0.00
C CYS A 72 16.44 28.60 1.08
N GLY A 73 17.41 27.77 0.68
CA GLY A 73 18.33 27.11 1.58
C GLY A 73 17.71 26.02 2.48
N LYS A 74 16.43 25.68 2.30
CA LYS A 74 15.74 24.64 3.07
C LYS A 74 16.25 23.25 2.68
N MET A 75 16.34 22.35 3.66
CA MET A 75 16.64 20.95 3.42
C MET A 75 15.39 20.23 2.94
N ILE A 76 15.46 19.58 1.78
CA ILE A 76 14.35 18.87 1.15
C ILE A 76 14.78 17.43 0.93
N ALA A 77 13.86 16.48 1.07
CA ALA A 77 14.10 15.12 0.63
C ALA A 77 14.43 15.11 -0.88
N LYS A 78 15.57 14.51 -1.28
CA LYS A 78 15.98 14.45 -2.69
C LYS A 78 14.90 13.84 -3.60
N ASN A 79 14.08 12.95 -3.08
CA ASN A 79 12.97 12.31 -3.80
C ASN A 79 11.79 13.28 -4.04
N ASP A 80 11.61 14.28 -3.18
CA ASP A 80 10.52 15.26 -3.27
C ASP A 80 10.99 16.61 -3.86
N ALA A 81 12.31 16.76 -4.08
CA ALA A 81 12.90 17.98 -4.61
C ALA A 81 12.69 18.08 -6.13
N TYR A 82 12.29 19.27 -6.58
CA TYR A 82 12.25 19.59 -8.00
C TYR A 82 13.67 19.75 -8.53
N ARG A 83 14.04 18.94 -9.52
CA ARG A 83 15.41 18.82 -10.02
C ARG A 83 15.52 19.32 -11.45
N PHE A 84 16.44 20.25 -11.70
CA PHE A 84 16.67 20.81 -13.02
C PHE A 84 18.16 20.93 -13.32
N ILE A 85 18.52 20.87 -14.60
CA ILE A 85 19.88 21.13 -15.06
C ILE A 85 19.90 22.55 -15.63
N ILE A 86 20.70 23.43 -15.04
CA ILE A 86 20.88 24.82 -15.50
C ILE A 86 22.38 25.03 -15.69
N ASP A 87 22.81 25.46 -16.88
CA ASP A 87 24.22 25.65 -17.25
C ASP A 87 25.11 24.41 -16.98
N GLY A 88 24.57 23.22 -17.19
CA GLY A 88 25.27 21.96 -16.97
C GLY A 88 25.40 21.54 -15.50
N THR A 89 24.85 22.33 -14.56
CA THR A 89 24.85 22.01 -13.12
C THR A 89 23.46 21.56 -12.68
N GLU A 90 23.40 20.54 -11.82
CA GLU A 90 22.17 20.03 -11.25
C GLU A 90 21.75 20.90 -10.05
N HIS A 91 20.54 21.47 -10.13
CA HIS A 91 19.95 22.35 -9.13
C HIS A 91 18.69 21.74 -8.53
N TYR A 92 18.46 22.02 -7.25
CA TYR A 92 17.35 21.47 -6.47
C TYR A 92 16.48 22.58 -5.87
N PHE A 93 15.15 22.44 -5.98
CA PHE A 93 14.18 23.45 -5.54
C PHE A 93 13.04 22.84 -4.71
N CYS A 94 12.55 23.58 -3.71
CA CYS A 94 11.44 23.14 -2.86
C CYS A 94 10.06 23.28 -3.52
N SER A 95 9.93 24.14 -4.52
CA SER A 95 8.70 24.38 -5.26
C SER A 95 9.01 24.92 -6.66
N TRP A 96 8.00 24.91 -7.53
CA TRP A 96 8.10 25.51 -8.86
C TRP A 96 8.38 27.01 -8.79
N ASP A 97 7.69 27.73 -7.90
CA ASP A 97 7.88 29.18 -7.71
C ASP A 97 9.34 29.51 -7.35
N CYS A 98 9.96 28.66 -6.53
CA CYS A 98 11.35 28.80 -6.12
C CYS A 98 12.35 28.66 -7.27
N LYS A 99 12.01 27.85 -8.28
CA LYS A 99 12.79 27.74 -9.52
C LYS A 99 12.64 29.02 -10.35
N GLU A 100 11.44 29.55 -10.49
CA GLU A 100 11.21 30.79 -11.25
C GLU A 100 11.94 31.96 -10.62
N GLU A 101 11.86 32.11 -9.30
CA GLU A 101 12.59 33.15 -8.56
C GLU A 101 14.11 33.01 -8.70
N TYR A 102 14.62 31.77 -8.70
CA TYR A 102 16.05 31.51 -8.94
C TYR A 102 16.47 31.87 -10.36
N LEU A 103 15.64 31.61 -11.38
CA LEU A 103 15.94 31.95 -12.77
C LEU A 103 15.85 33.46 -13.04
N VAL A 104 14.99 34.20 -12.31
CA VAL A 104 14.86 35.65 -12.45
C VAL A 104 16.01 36.39 -11.76
N ASN A 105 16.53 35.86 -10.65
CA ASN A 105 17.61 36.47 -9.87
C ASN A 105 19.02 35.96 -10.24
N LYS A 106 19.16 35.10 -11.26
CA LYS A 106 20.43 34.59 -11.79
C LYS A 106 20.89 35.43 -12.99
#